data_AF-A0A8C5S206-F1
#
_entry.id   AF-A0A8C5S206-F1
#
_cell.length_a   1.000
_cell.length_b   1.000
_cell.length_c   1.000
_cell.angle_alpha   90.00
_cell.angle_beta   90.00
_cell.angle_gamma   90.00
#
_symmetry.space_group_name_H-M   'P 1'
#
loop_
_entity.id
_entity.type
_entity.pdbx_description
1 polymer ?
#
loop_
_entity_poly.entity_id
_entity_poly.type
_entity_poly.pdbx_seq_one_letter_code
_entity_poly.pdbx_strand_id
1 'polypeptide(L)'
;MFPLFFAGDYRFFRKSSQGVVDPKSVIDDKYISSESGLSENSFSLSSEDTFNLDDIQNCDKEPEIYFKDTEELLQMFRYLEEQNLSLFQNIQDISGTLEESQQREKIVKQHMEQKVKRLRDKKEALISACLKEDGKSAELALKAKMFSLGEYNPASMNKILDSLTKKVAEVYSVCSGTQEVSSMTSFQMLKQIEMRVSELCEMFEILPKEYLEIIEVTEKLRAKERRQRIHEDKLKELRRIQEERLKLALERAIAEPKKRMGRKLVYRSQPPTTKHEAAQAADATTRSEDDYYFT
;
A
#
# COMPACT_ATOMS: atom_id res chain seq x y z
N MET A 1 -22.43 -9.85 -30.70
CA MET A 1 -21.69 -11.04 -31.15
C MET A 1 -20.40 -11.10 -30.34
N PHE A 2 -20.37 -11.91 -29.28
CA PHE A 2 -19.17 -12.26 -28.49
C PHE A 2 -18.32 -13.25 -29.28
N PRO A 3 -17.00 -13.33 -29.03
CA PRO A 3 -16.45 -14.27 -28.01
C PRO A 3 -15.34 -13.58 -27.16
N LEU A 4 -15.21 -13.69 -25.83
CA LEU A 4 -15.03 -14.85 -24.93
C LEU A 4 -14.02 -15.89 -25.44
N PHE A 5 -12.79 -15.89 -24.90
CA PHE A 5 -12.19 -17.10 -24.31
C PHE A 5 -11.00 -16.74 -23.40
N PHE A 6 -11.18 -17.09 -22.13
CA PHE A 6 -10.16 -17.28 -21.10
C PHE A 6 -9.23 -18.43 -21.52
N ALA A 7 -7.91 -18.27 -21.35
CA ALA A 7 -7.01 -19.39 -21.12
C ALA A 7 -5.86 -18.91 -20.24
N GLY A 8 -5.92 -19.29 -18.97
CA GLY A 8 -4.82 -19.14 -18.03
C GLY A 8 -3.78 -20.22 -18.28
N ASP A 9 -2.51 -19.84 -18.22
CA ASP A 9 -1.37 -20.75 -18.26
C ASP A 9 -0.45 -20.41 -17.07
N TYR A 10 -0.92 -20.74 -15.86
CA TYR A 10 -0.04 -20.92 -14.71
C TYR A 10 0.59 -22.30 -14.83
N ARG A 11 1.87 -22.36 -15.23
CA ARG A 11 2.65 -23.59 -15.21
C ARG A 11 3.71 -23.57 -14.12
N PHE A 12 3.58 -24.60 -13.28
CA PHE A 12 4.39 -25.01 -12.15
C PHE A 12 5.87 -25.27 -12.48
N PHE A 13 6.69 -25.00 -11.46
CA PHE A 13 8.03 -25.53 -11.15
C PHE A 13 8.61 -26.60 -12.09
N ARG A 14 9.76 -26.26 -12.72
CA ARG A 14 10.74 -27.25 -13.20
C ARG A 14 12.03 -27.10 -12.41
N LYS A 15 12.31 -28.10 -11.56
CA LYS A 15 13.65 -28.37 -11.02
C LYS A 15 14.54 -28.90 -12.14
N SER A 16 15.73 -28.33 -12.26
CA SER A 16 16.92 -28.92 -12.90
C SER A 16 18.11 -28.44 -12.06
N SER A 17 18.53 -29.23 -11.08
CA SER A 17 19.53 -30.31 -11.16
C SER A 17 20.94 -29.78 -11.42
N GLN A 18 21.72 -29.77 -10.33
CA GLN A 18 23.17 -29.96 -10.22
C GLN A 18 23.99 -29.81 -11.51
N GLY A 19 24.77 -28.72 -11.56
CA GLY A 19 25.98 -28.62 -12.38
C GLY A 19 27.08 -28.05 -11.49
N VAL A 20 27.75 -28.93 -10.75
CA VAL A 20 28.99 -28.63 -10.03
C VAL A 20 30.08 -28.44 -11.07
N VAL A 21 30.77 -27.30 -11.04
CA VAL A 21 32.06 -27.15 -11.73
C VAL A 21 33.02 -26.54 -10.73
N ASP A 22 33.93 -27.38 -10.24
CA ASP A 22 35.03 -26.98 -9.39
C ASP A 22 35.99 -26.04 -10.13
N PRO A 23 36.61 -25.08 -9.42
CA PRO A 23 37.69 -24.28 -9.96
C PRO A 23 39.03 -24.97 -9.68
N LYS A 24 39.79 -25.33 -10.71
CA LYS A 24 41.24 -25.57 -10.63
C LYS A 24 41.86 -25.73 -12.02
N SER A 25 42.55 -24.68 -12.46
CA SER A 25 43.81 -24.81 -13.16
C SER A 25 44.70 -23.66 -12.72
N VAL A 26 45.47 -23.93 -11.67
CA VAL A 26 46.72 -23.24 -11.38
C VAL A 26 47.69 -23.70 -12.47
N ILE A 27 48.11 -22.78 -13.32
CA ILE A 27 49.37 -22.90 -14.07
C ILE A 27 50.09 -21.57 -13.82
N ASP A 28 51.30 -21.73 -13.31
CA ASP A 28 52.23 -20.68 -12.92
C ASP A 28 52.66 -19.84 -14.14
N ASP A 29 52.24 -18.57 -14.20
CA ASP A 29 52.93 -17.57 -15.01
C ASP A 29 54.06 -16.97 -14.17
N LYS A 30 55.16 -17.73 -14.18
CA LYS A 30 56.49 -17.31 -13.76
C LYS A 30 57.09 -16.45 -14.87
N TYR A 31 57.45 -15.21 -14.54
CA TYR A 31 58.38 -14.35 -15.29
C TYR A 31 57.85 -13.88 -16.67
N ILE A 32 57.84 -12.60 -17.05
CA ILE A 32 58.89 -11.58 -16.94
C ILE A 32 58.21 -10.21 -16.80
N SER A 33 58.52 -9.51 -15.70
CA SER A 33 58.40 -8.05 -15.65
C SER A 33 59.23 -7.48 -16.79
N SER A 34 58.59 -6.86 -17.79
CA SER A 34 59.29 -5.92 -18.65
C SER A 34 59.43 -4.62 -17.86
N GLU A 35 60.30 -4.64 -16.85
CA GLU A 35 61.04 -3.45 -16.48
C GLU A 35 61.79 -3.05 -17.75
N SER A 36 61.30 -2.05 -18.46
CA SER A 36 62.16 -1.23 -19.30
C SER A 36 63.06 -0.43 -18.36
N GLY A 37 64.00 -1.15 -17.73
CA GLY A 37 65.23 -0.57 -17.25
C GLY A 37 65.85 0.08 -18.47
N LEU A 38 65.84 1.41 -18.46
CA LEU A 38 66.82 2.18 -19.18
C LEU A 38 68.17 1.68 -18.65
N SER A 39 68.72 0.66 -19.31
CA SER A 39 70.14 0.46 -19.35
C SER A 39 70.65 1.69 -20.11
N GLU A 40 70.86 2.76 -19.35
CA GLU A 40 72.01 3.61 -19.55
C GLU A 40 73.20 2.66 -19.53
N ASN A 41 73.48 2.05 -20.68
CA ASN A 41 74.82 1.69 -21.04
C ASN A 41 75.54 3.04 -21.11
N SER A 42 75.90 3.56 -19.94
CA SER A 42 77.14 4.27 -19.75
C SER A 42 78.22 3.29 -20.19
N PHE A 43 78.36 3.19 -21.51
CA PHE A 43 79.63 2.91 -22.12
C PHE A 43 80.47 4.08 -21.64
N SER A 44 81.11 3.88 -20.49
CA SER A 44 82.20 4.69 -20.03
C SER A 44 83.24 4.63 -21.15
N LEU A 45 83.10 5.53 -22.12
CA LEU A 45 84.21 6.13 -22.83
C LEU A 45 84.95 6.97 -21.78
N SER A 46 85.51 6.29 -20.79
CA SER A 46 86.80 6.67 -20.24
C SER A 46 87.83 6.20 -21.28
N SER A 47 87.81 6.87 -22.42
CA SER A 47 89.00 7.10 -23.20
C SER A 47 89.32 8.56 -22.91
N GLU A 48 89.83 8.78 -21.70
CA GLU A 48 90.82 9.81 -21.50
C GLU A 48 92.12 9.34 -22.20
N ASP A 49 92.05 9.03 -23.50
CA ASP A 49 93.21 9.15 -24.35
C ASP A 49 93.33 10.64 -24.63
N THR A 50 93.87 11.36 -23.64
CA THR A 50 94.63 12.56 -23.92
C THR A 50 95.57 12.19 -25.05
N PHE A 51 95.24 12.60 -26.27
CA PHE A 51 96.10 12.40 -27.42
C PHE A 51 97.47 12.99 -27.07
N ASN A 52 98.43 12.14 -26.74
CA ASN A 52 99.80 12.56 -26.49
C ASN A 52 100.35 13.05 -27.83
N LEU A 53 100.47 14.36 -27.97
CA LEU A 53 101.02 15.00 -29.17
C LEU A 53 102.48 14.55 -29.42
N ASP A 54 103.15 14.07 -28.39
CA ASP A 54 104.52 13.52 -28.42
C ASP A 54 104.60 12.11 -29.05
N ASP A 55 103.50 11.35 -29.12
CA ASP A 55 103.45 10.04 -29.79
C ASP A 55 103.26 10.16 -31.31
N ILE A 56 102.76 11.31 -31.80
CA ILE A 56 102.60 11.60 -33.23
C ILE A 56 103.95 12.05 -33.84
N GLN A 57 104.82 12.71 -33.06
CA GLN A 57 106.13 13.16 -33.51
C GLN A 57 107.17 12.04 -33.71
N ASN A 58 106.95 10.86 -33.11
CA ASN A 58 107.87 9.71 -33.20
C ASN A 58 107.36 8.59 -34.14
N CYS A 59 106.35 8.87 -34.96
CA CYS A 59 105.80 7.92 -35.92
C CYS A 59 106.30 8.28 -37.33
N ASP A 60 107.35 7.61 -37.82
CA ASP A 60 107.87 7.73 -39.21
C ASP A 60 106.89 7.17 -40.27
N LYS A 61 105.62 6.95 -39.92
CA LYS A 61 104.57 6.48 -40.83
C LYS A 61 103.81 7.69 -41.35
N GLU A 62 103.85 7.89 -42.66
CA GLU A 62 103.04 8.89 -43.35
C GLU A 62 101.55 8.71 -42.96
N PRO A 63 100.87 9.77 -42.48
CA PRO A 63 99.50 9.64 -42.01
C PRO A 63 98.60 9.18 -43.15
N GLU A 64 97.91 8.07 -42.94
CA GLU A 64 97.00 7.51 -43.95
C GLU A 64 95.80 8.44 -44.13
N ILE A 65 95.70 9.03 -45.34
CA ILE A 65 94.58 9.90 -45.69
C ILE A 65 93.38 9.00 -45.98
N TYR A 66 92.43 8.95 -45.05
CA TYR A 66 91.23 8.10 -45.11
C TYR A 66 90.28 8.41 -46.27
N PHE A 67 90.33 9.63 -46.81
CA PHE A 67 89.50 10.06 -47.94
C PHE A 67 90.38 10.42 -49.13
N LYS A 68 90.14 9.79 -50.27
CA LYS A 68 90.96 10.01 -51.48
C LYS A 68 90.38 11.09 -52.37
N ASP A 69 89.08 11.34 -52.25
CA ASP A 69 88.36 12.43 -52.89
C ASP A 69 87.60 13.23 -51.82
N THR A 70 87.57 14.55 -51.97
CA THR A 70 86.87 15.46 -51.05
C THR A 70 85.37 15.19 -50.96
N GLU A 71 84.78 14.53 -51.97
CA GLU A 71 83.35 14.18 -52.01
C GLU A 71 82.97 12.96 -51.14
N GLU A 72 83.91 12.08 -50.80
CA GLU A 72 83.62 10.84 -50.04
C GLU A 72 83.09 11.15 -48.64
N LEU A 73 83.68 12.14 -47.97
CA LEU A 73 83.22 12.61 -46.65
C LEU A 73 81.84 13.27 -46.72
N LEU A 74 81.61 14.09 -47.75
CA LEU A 74 80.31 14.74 -47.97
C LEU A 74 79.23 13.70 -48.26
N GLN A 75 79.55 12.62 -48.98
CA GLN A 75 78.62 11.52 -49.21
C GLN A 75 78.27 10.76 -47.92
N MET A 76 79.24 10.54 -47.03
CA MET A 76 78.99 9.94 -45.72
C MET A 76 78.08 10.84 -44.85
N PHE A 77 78.29 12.15 -44.85
CA PHE A 77 77.40 13.09 -44.15
C PHE A 77 75.99 13.08 -44.74
N ARG A 78 75.85 13.11 -46.07
CA ARG A 78 74.54 12.99 -46.74
C ARG A 78 73.83 11.68 -46.38
N TYR A 79 74.56 10.56 -46.33
CA TYR A 79 74.02 9.27 -45.92
C TYR A 79 73.55 9.29 -44.45
N LEU A 80 74.35 9.85 -43.54
CA LEU A 80 73.97 10.00 -42.13
C LEU A 80 72.77 10.94 -41.95
N GLU A 81 72.70 12.02 -42.73
CA GLU A 81 71.54 12.91 -42.76
C GLU A 81 70.28 12.17 -43.21
N GLU A 82 70.36 11.38 -44.29
CA GLU A 82 69.24 10.56 -44.77
C GLU A 82 68.80 9.51 -43.73
N GLN A 83 69.75 8.82 -43.09
CA GLN A 83 69.46 7.87 -42.02
C GLN A 83 68.80 8.54 -40.81
N ASN A 84 69.32 9.69 -40.38
CA ASN A 84 68.74 10.45 -39.28
C ASN A 84 67.32 10.91 -39.61
N LEU A 85 67.09 11.43 -40.83
CA LEU A 85 65.75 11.81 -41.31
C LEU A 85 64.80 10.61 -41.32
N SER A 86 65.26 9.44 -41.78
CA SER A 86 64.47 8.21 -41.75
C SER A 86 64.12 7.77 -40.32
N LEU A 87 65.05 7.90 -39.37
CA LEU A 87 64.80 7.60 -37.95
C LEU A 87 63.79 8.58 -37.34
N PHE A 88 63.91 9.88 -37.64
CA PHE A 88 62.95 10.87 -37.16
C PHE A 88 61.54 10.58 -37.67
N GLN A 89 61.39 10.22 -38.94
CA GLN A 89 60.10 9.85 -39.51
C GLN A 89 59.54 8.59 -38.83
N ASN A 90 60.36 7.56 -38.64
CA ASN A 90 59.96 6.32 -37.96
C ASN A 90 59.49 6.58 -36.52
N ILE A 91 60.24 7.40 -35.76
CA ILE A 91 59.87 7.80 -34.39
C ILE A 91 58.53 8.54 -34.39
N GLN A 92 58.31 9.44 -35.35
CA GLN A 92 57.06 10.18 -35.46
C GLN A 92 55.87 9.25 -35.79
N ASP A 93 56.05 8.32 -36.73
CA ASP A 93 55.01 7.34 -37.10
C ASP A 93 54.67 6.40 -35.93
N ILE A 94 55.67 5.89 -35.20
CA ILE A 94 55.48 5.07 -34.00
C ILE A 94 54.80 5.88 -32.90
N SER A 95 55.22 7.13 -32.69
CA SER A 95 54.62 8.01 -31.68
C SER A 95 53.15 8.29 -31.99
N GLY A 96 52.80 8.57 -33.25
CA GLY A 96 51.41 8.74 -33.68
C GLY A 96 50.58 7.47 -33.46
N THR A 97 51.12 6.30 -33.83
CA THR A 97 50.45 5.01 -33.61
C THR A 97 50.22 4.74 -32.12
N LEU A 98 51.18 5.10 -31.27
CA LEU A 98 51.08 4.96 -29.83
C LEU A 98 49.99 5.88 -29.25
N GLU A 99 49.94 7.14 -29.67
CA GLU A 99 48.92 8.10 -29.26
C GLU A 99 47.50 7.62 -29.63
N GLU A 100 47.31 7.13 -30.87
CA GLU A 100 46.03 6.55 -31.28
C GLU A 100 45.64 5.34 -30.43
N SER A 101 46.61 4.48 -30.11
CA SER A 101 46.40 3.30 -29.26
C SER A 101 45.94 3.71 -27.86
N GLN A 102 46.59 4.70 -27.26
CA GLN A 102 46.22 5.26 -25.95
C GLN A 102 44.82 5.90 -25.97
N GLN A 103 44.47 6.61 -27.05
CA GLN A 103 43.12 7.17 -27.21
C GLN A 103 42.06 6.07 -27.29
N ARG A 104 42.31 5.01 -28.06
CA ARG A 104 41.42 3.84 -28.14
C ARG A 104 41.27 3.17 -26.78
N GLU A 105 42.35 2.96 -26.05
CA GLU A 105 42.33 2.40 -24.69
C GLU A 105 41.45 3.26 -23.76
N LYS A 106 41.62 4.58 -23.79
CA LYS A 106 40.82 5.51 -22.98
C LYS A 106 39.32 5.40 -23.30
N ILE A 107 38.96 5.33 -24.57
CA ILE A 107 37.57 5.16 -25.01
C ILE A 107 37.01 3.82 -24.52
N VAL A 108 37.76 2.73 -24.69
CA VAL A 108 37.34 1.39 -24.24
C VAL A 108 37.15 1.35 -22.73
N LYS A 109 38.08 1.94 -21.97
CA LYS A 109 38.00 2.04 -20.51
C LYS A 109 36.75 2.81 -20.07
N GLN A 110 36.51 3.99 -20.64
CA GLN A 110 35.33 4.79 -20.33
C GLN A 110 34.03 4.04 -20.66
N HIS A 111 33.97 3.37 -21.81
CA HIS A 111 32.81 2.59 -22.20
C HIS A 111 32.55 1.41 -21.24
N MET A 112 33.62 0.75 -20.78
CA MET A 112 33.52 -0.34 -19.81
C MET A 112 33.07 0.18 -18.43
N GLU A 113 33.61 1.30 -17.96
CA GLU A 113 33.16 1.97 -16.72
C GLU A 113 31.67 2.34 -16.78
N GLN A 114 31.20 2.87 -17.91
CA GLN A 114 29.78 3.15 -18.14
C GLN A 114 28.92 1.89 -18.12
N LYS A 115 29.38 0.78 -18.71
CA LYS A 115 28.68 -0.52 -18.63
C LYS A 115 28.58 -1.01 -17.18
N VAL A 116 29.68 -0.96 -16.43
CA VAL A 116 29.71 -1.35 -15.01
C VAL A 116 28.78 -0.48 -14.17
N LYS A 117 28.75 0.84 -14.41
CA LYS A 117 27.81 1.76 -13.76
C LYS A 117 26.36 1.37 -14.05
N ARG A 118 26.00 1.18 -15.32
CA ARG A 118 24.65 0.75 -15.73
C ARG A 118 24.23 -0.58 -15.08
N LEU A 119 25.14 -1.54 -14.95
CA LEU A 119 24.86 -2.81 -14.28
C LEU A 119 24.64 -2.64 -12.78
N ARG A 120 25.44 -1.79 -12.11
CA ARG A 120 25.23 -1.44 -10.69
C ARG A 120 23.88 -0.76 -10.47
N ASP A 121 23.52 0.20 -11.31
CA ASP A 121 22.24 0.91 -11.22
C ASP A 121 21.06 -0.06 -11.40
N LYS A 122 21.15 -0.99 -12.36
CA LYS A 122 20.15 -2.05 -12.55
C LYS A 122 20.05 -2.98 -11.35
N LYS A 123 21.17 -3.37 -10.76
CA LYS A 123 21.20 -4.20 -9.54
C LYS A 123 20.46 -3.49 -8.40
N GLU A 124 20.76 -2.21 -8.17
CA GLU A 124 20.12 -1.43 -7.10
C GLU A 124 18.62 -1.27 -7.31
N ALA A 125 18.20 -0.99 -8.56
CA ALA A 125 16.80 -0.90 -8.92
C ALA A 125 16.05 -2.23 -8.68
N LEU A 126 16.67 -3.37 -9.02
CA LEU A 126 16.11 -4.70 -8.77
C LEU A 126 15.97 -4.99 -7.27
N ILE A 127 16.98 -4.66 -6.46
CA ILE A 127 16.94 -4.83 -5.00
C ILE A 127 15.78 -4.01 -4.42
N SER A 128 15.65 -2.74 -4.84
CA SER A 128 14.55 -1.86 -4.42
C SER A 128 13.17 -2.41 -4.82
N ALA A 129 13.06 -2.99 -6.02
CA ALA A 129 11.83 -3.62 -6.48
C ALA A 129 11.46 -4.87 -5.68
N CYS A 130 12.44 -5.74 -5.36
CA CYS A 130 12.24 -6.90 -4.50
C CYS A 130 11.73 -6.49 -3.11
N LEU A 131 12.38 -5.52 -2.46
CA LEU A 131 11.95 -5.02 -1.15
C LEU A 131 10.52 -4.49 -1.16
N LYS A 132 10.16 -3.75 -2.21
CA LYS A 132 8.79 -3.24 -2.38
C LYS A 132 7.79 -4.38 -2.56
N GLU A 133 8.12 -5.39 -3.36
CA GLU A 133 7.24 -6.53 -3.60
C GLU A 133 7.10 -7.42 -2.37
N ASP A 134 8.18 -7.66 -1.63
CA ASP A 134 8.16 -8.37 -0.34
C ASP A 134 7.27 -7.64 0.68
N GLY A 135 7.33 -6.31 0.73
CA GLY A 135 6.44 -5.48 1.53
C GLY A 135 4.96 -5.67 1.18
N LYS A 136 4.61 -5.65 -0.12
CA LYS A 136 3.24 -5.93 -0.58
C LYS A 136 2.81 -7.36 -0.26
N SER A 137 3.71 -8.32 -0.42
CA SER A 137 3.44 -9.74 -0.13
C SER A 137 3.13 -9.94 1.35
N ALA A 138 3.91 -9.30 2.23
CA ALA A 138 3.66 -9.32 3.67
C ALA A 138 2.32 -8.65 4.03
N GLU A 139 2.01 -7.49 3.44
CA GLU A 139 0.72 -6.82 3.62
C GLU A 139 -0.46 -7.72 3.19
N LEU A 140 -0.35 -8.34 2.01
CA LEU A 140 -1.39 -9.21 1.48
C LEU A 140 -1.53 -10.49 2.32
N ALA A 141 -0.43 -11.04 2.83
CA ALA A 141 -0.46 -12.18 3.75
C ALA A 141 -1.15 -11.81 5.08
N LEU A 142 -0.87 -10.63 5.65
CA LEU A 142 -1.58 -10.13 6.83
C LEU A 142 -3.07 -9.94 6.55
N LYS A 143 -3.41 -9.35 5.40
CA LYS A 143 -4.80 -9.16 4.97
C LYS A 143 -5.52 -10.50 4.83
N ALA A 144 -4.92 -11.46 4.14
CA ALA A 144 -5.45 -12.81 4.00
C ALA A 144 -5.63 -13.48 5.37
N LYS A 145 -4.63 -13.35 6.26
CA LYS A 145 -4.71 -13.86 7.63
C LYS A 145 -5.87 -13.21 8.39
N MET A 146 -6.05 -11.90 8.30
CA MET A 146 -7.16 -11.16 8.93
C MET A 146 -8.52 -11.63 8.40
N PHE A 147 -8.64 -11.84 7.08
CA PHE A 147 -9.85 -12.41 6.49
C PHE A 147 -10.10 -13.86 6.89
N SER A 148 -9.05 -14.64 7.17
CA SER A 148 -9.17 -16.04 7.63
C SER A 148 -9.32 -16.21 9.16
N LEU A 149 -8.87 -15.25 9.96
CA LEU A 149 -8.90 -15.29 11.43
C LEU A 149 -10.21 -14.75 12.01
N GLY A 150 -10.89 -13.85 11.30
CA GLY A 150 -12.29 -13.58 11.61
C GLY A 150 -13.11 -14.85 11.31
N GLU A 151 -14.20 -15.07 12.04
CA GLU A 151 -15.24 -16.03 11.66
C GLU A 151 -15.84 -15.61 10.30
N TYR A 152 -15.09 -15.84 9.22
CA TYR A 152 -15.59 -15.72 7.87
C TYR A 152 -16.50 -16.92 7.66
N ASN A 153 -17.73 -16.76 8.14
CA ASN A 153 -18.80 -17.66 7.83
C ASN A 153 -19.45 -17.15 6.53
N PRO A 154 -19.13 -17.74 5.36
CA PRO A 154 -19.72 -17.29 4.11
C PRO A 154 -21.26 -17.31 4.17
N ALA A 155 -21.86 -18.18 5.00
CA ALA A 155 -23.30 -18.20 5.20
C ALA A 155 -23.84 -17.00 5.98
N SER A 156 -23.09 -16.43 6.94
CA SER A 156 -23.53 -15.21 7.64
C SER A 156 -23.42 -13.98 6.74
N MET A 157 -22.37 -13.88 5.94
CA MET A 157 -22.19 -12.80 4.97
C MET A 157 -23.23 -12.85 3.85
N ASN A 158 -23.52 -14.04 3.32
CA ASN A 158 -24.59 -14.21 2.34
C ASN A 158 -25.96 -13.84 2.91
N LYS A 159 -26.26 -14.17 4.18
CA LYS A 159 -27.50 -13.71 4.85
C LYS A 159 -27.58 -12.19 4.95
N ILE A 160 -26.47 -11.51 5.23
CA ILE A 160 -26.42 -10.04 5.28
C ILE A 160 -26.64 -9.46 3.88
N LEU A 161 -26.00 -10.01 2.84
CA LEU A 161 -26.20 -9.60 1.46
C LEU A 161 -27.66 -9.80 1.02
N ASP A 162 -28.26 -10.96 1.30
CA ASP A 162 -29.66 -11.23 1.00
C ASP A 162 -30.60 -10.27 1.73
N SER A 163 -30.31 -9.97 3.01
CA SER A 163 -31.05 -8.97 3.79
C SER A 163 -30.97 -7.58 3.17
N LEU A 164 -29.78 -7.18 2.73
CA LEU A 164 -29.56 -5.89 2.08
C LEU A 164 -30.28 -5.82 0.74
N THR A 165 -30.18 -6.86 -0.09
CA THR A 165 -30.88 -6.95 -1.38
C THR A 165 -32.40 -6.88 -1.18
N LYS A 166 -32.94 -7.56 -0.16
CA LYS A 166 -34.37 -7.44 0.20
C LYS A 166 -34.74 -6.02 0.61
N LYS A 167 -33.91 -5.34 1.41
CA LYS A 167 -34.16 -3.95 1.82
C LYS A 167 -34.09 -2.98 0.65
N VAL A 168 -33.14 -3.16 -0.26
CA VAL A 168 -33.06 -2.36 -1.49
C VAL A 168 -34.32 -2.55 -2.34
N ALA A 169 -34.81 -3.79 -2.48
CA ALA A 169 -36.03 -4.08 -3.20
C ALA A 169 -37.28 -3.46 -2.54
N GLU A 170 -37.36 -3.49 -1.20
CA GLU A 170 -38.43 -2.85 -0.42
C GLU A 170 -38.47 -1.34 -0.69
N VAL A 171 -37.34 -0.65 -0.53
CA VAL A 171 -37.24 0.80 -0.78
C VAL A 171 -37.55 1.13 -2.24
N TYR A 172 -37.02 0.35 -3.19
CA TYR A 172 -37.30 0.53 -4.61
C TYR A 172 -38.78 0.42 -4.93
N SER A 173 -39.48 -0.58 -4.36
CA SER A 173 -40.92 -0.75 -4.56
C SER A 173 -41.74 0.46 -4.08
N VAL A 174 -41.32 1.07 -2.97
CA VAL A 174 -41.96 2.28 -2.39
C VAL A 174 -41.66 3.52 -3.24
N CYS A 175 -40.42 3.67 -3.71
CA CYS A 175 -39.98 4.84 -4.46
C CYS A 175 -40.49 4.87 -5.92
N SER A 176 -40.57 3.72 -6.58
CA SER A 176 -40.82 3.64 -8.03
C SER A 176 -42.20 3.11 -8.43
N GLY A 177 -42.96 2.47 -7.51
CA GLY A 177 -44.34 2.02 -7.75
C GLY A 177 -44.48 0.91 -8.81
N THR A 178 -44.90 -0.30 -8.39
CA THR A 178 -45.33 -1.45 -9.25
C THR A 178 -44.47 -1.84 -10.47
N GLN A 179 -43.24 -1.33 -10.61
CA GLN A 179 -42.30 -1.81 -11.63
C GLN A 179 -41.76 -3.17 -11.21
N GLU A 180 -41.74 -4.15 -12.12
CA GLU A 180 -41.29 -5.51 -11.79
C GLU A 180 -39.84 -5.54 -11.29
N VAL A 181 -39.69 -5.92 -10.03
CA VAL A 181 -38.42 -6.04 -9.29
C VAL A 181 -37.57 -7.22 -9.79
N SER A 182 -38.21 -8.19 -10.46
CA SER A 182 -37.68 -9.53 -10.75
C SER A 182 -36.48 -9.58 -11.69
N SER A 183 -36.23 -8.53 -12.50
CA SER A 183 -35.14 -8.49 -13.47
C SER A 183 -34.02 -7.50 -13.14
N MET A 184 -34.13 -6.77 -12.03
CA MET A 184 -33.19 -5.70 -11.69
C MET A 184 -32.15 -6.17 -10.67
N THR A 185 -30.89 -5.79 -10.88
CA THR A 185 -29.82 -5.96 -9.88
C THR A 185 -29.96 -4.90 -8.79
N SER A 186 -29.52 -5.17 -7.56
CA SER A 186 -29.56 -4.19 -6.45
C SER A 186 -28.93 -2.84 -6.81
N PHE A 187 -27.86 -2.84 -7.60
CA PHE A 187 -27.24 -1.62 -8.12
C PHE A 187 -28.17 -0.81 -9.03
N GLN A 188 -28.92 -1.49 -9.92
CA GLN A 188 -29.87 -0.83 -10.83
C GLN A 188 -31.04 -0.24 -10.05
N MET A 189 -31.54 -0.96 -9.03
CA MET A 189 -32.57 -0.45 -8.13
C MET A 189 -32.11 0.81 -7.40
N LEU A 190 -30.89 0.80 -6.84
CA LEU A 190 -30.31 1.97 -6.15
C LEU A 190 -30.15 3.17 -7.09
N LYS A 191 -29.67 2.95 -8.31
CA LYS A 191 -29.56 4.02 -9.32
C LYS A 191 -30.92 4.64 -9.64
N GLN A 192 -31.97 3.82 -9.76
CA GLN A 192 -33.31 4.34 -10.04
C GLN A 192 -33.89 5.11 -8.84
N ILE A 193 -33.63 4.65 -7.61
CA ILE A 193 -33.99 5.37 -6.38
C ILE A 193 -33.29 6.74 -6.36
N GLU A 194 -31.99 6.77 -6.66
CA GLU A 194 -31.20 8.01 -6.72
C GLU A 194 -31.79 9.00 -7.74
N MET A 195 -32.05 8.56 -8.96
CA MET A 195 -32.69 9.40 -9.99
C MET A 195 -34.05 9.93 -9.52
N ARG A 196 -34.88 9.07 -8.92
CA ARG A 196 -36.20 9.47 -8.41
C ARG A 196 -36.10 10.50 -7.29
N VAL A 197 -35.13 10.36 -6.39
CA VAL A 197 -34.88 11.32 -5.31
C VAL A 197 -34.44 12.66 -5.89
N SER A 198 -33.51 12.67 -6.87
CA SER A 198 -33.09 13.89 -7.54
C SER A 198 -34.27 14.61 -8.23
N GLU A 199 -35.10 13.89 -8.97
CA GLU A 199 -36.32 14.45 -9.59
C GLU A 199 -37.27 15.06 -8.55
N LEU A 200 -37.48 14.39 -7.42
CA LEU A 200 -38.32 14.91 -6.34
C LEU A 200 -37.75 16.19 -5.72
N CYS A 201 -36.42 16.27 -5.55
CA CYS A 201 -35.76 17.47 -5.05
C CYS A 201 -35.95 18.64 -6.02
N GLU A 202 -35.73 18.44 -7.32
CA GLU A 202 -35.95 19.47 -8.34
C GLU A 202 -37.41 19.95 -8.36
N MET A 203 -38.37 19.02 -8.29
CA MET A 203 -39.79 19.37 -8.19
C MET A 203 -40.12 20.17 -6.92
N PHE A 204 -39.46 19.85 -5.81
CA PHE A 204 -39.65 20.54 -4.54
C PHE A 204 -39.12 21.98 -4.57
N GLU A 205 -38.03 22.24 -5.28
CA GLU A 205 -37.47 23.59 -5.44
C GLU A 205 -38.36 24.53 -6.28
N ILE A 206 -39.13 23.97 -7.21
CA ILE A 206 -40.03 24.72 -8.11
C ILE A 206 -41.40 24.98 -7.46
N LEU A 207 -41.73 24.30 -6.35
CA LEU A 207 -43.04 24.38 -5.72
C LEU A 207 -43.30 25.77 -5.10
N PRO A 208 -44.48 26.39 -5.31
CA PRO A 208 -44.82 27.66 -4.68
C PRO A 208 -44.86 27.55 -3.14
N LYS A 209 -44.48 28.64 -2.47
CA LYS A 209 -44.32 28.69 -1.00
C LYS A 209 -45.62 28.39 -0.25
N GLU A 210 -46.76 28.75 -0.83
CA GLU A 210 -48.08 28.52 -0.26
C GLU A 210 -48.36 27.01 -0.11
N TYR A 211 -47.92 26.18 -1.07
CA TYR A 211 -48.06 24.72 -0.97
C TYR A 211 -47.12 24.13 0.09
N LEU A 212 -45.92 24.68 0.23
CA LEU A 212 -44.97 24.25 1.27
C LEU A 212 -45.52 24.51 2.67
N GLU A 213 -46.14 25.68 2.90
CA GLU A 213 -46.78 26.00 4.17
C GLU A 213 -47.95 25.05 4.49
N ILE A 214 -48.78 24.70 3.50
CA ILE A 214 -49.86 23.71 3.65
C ILE A 214 -49.28 22.34 4.04
N ILE A 215 -48.24 21.88 3.36
CA ILE A 215 -47.58 20.60 3.66
C ILE A 215 -47.02 20.62 5.09
N GLU A 216 -46.35 21.69 5.51
CA GLU A 216 -45.79 21.82 6.85
C GLU A 216 -46.88 21.78 7.94
N VAL A 217 -47.98 22.49 7.75
CA VAL A 217 -49.12 22.50 8.69
C VAL A 217 -49.75 21.11 8.77
N THR A 218 -49.95 20.43 7.65
CA THR A 218 -50.53 19.08 7.63
C THR A 218 -49.63 18.04 8.30
N GLU A 219 -48.31 18.11 8.12
CA GLU A 219 -47.36 17.25 8.81
C GLU A 219 -47.32 17.53 10.32
N LYS A 220 -47.36 18.80 10.74
CA LYS A 220 -47.50 19.18 12.16
C LYS A 220 -48.79 18.62 12.77
N LEU A 221 -49.90 18.65 12.04
CA LEU A 221 -51.18 18.06 12.48
C LEU A 221 -51.09 16.53 12.59
N ARG A 222 -50.54 15.83 11.59
CA ARG A 222 -50.33 14.37 11.66
C ARG A 222 -49.40 13.98 12.81
N ALA A 223 -48.35 14.74 13.06
CA ALA A 223 -47.44 14.50 14.17
C ALA A 223 -48.17 14.66 15.51
N LYS A 224 -49.02 15.69 15.65
CA LYS A 224 -49.87 15.89 16.82
C LYS A 224 -50.87 14.75 17.00
N GLU A 225 -51.52 14.30 15.92
CA GLU A 225 -52.46 13.18 15.91
C GLU A 225 -51.78 11.88 16.34
N ARG A 226 -50.58 11.57 15.81
CA ARG A 226 -49.80 10.38 16.22
C ARG A 226 -49.50 10.40 17.72
N ARG A 227 -49.10 11.56 18.26
CA ARG A 227 -48.87 11.72 19.72
C ARG A 227 -50.16 11.52 20.51
N GLN A 228 -51.26 12.09 20.05
CA GLN A 228 -52.58 11.93 20.68
C GLN A 228 -53.02 10.47 20.71
N ARG A 229 -52.90 9.73 19.59
CA ARG A 229 -53.21 8.30 19.54
C ARG A 229 -52.41 7.48 20.55
N ILE A 230 -51.10 7.71 20.65
CA ILE A 230 -50.26 7.03 21.64
C ILE A 230 -50.73 7.34 23.07
N HIS A 231 -51.09 8.59 23.36
CA HIS A 231 -51.62 8.97 24.68
C HIS A 231 -52.99 8.34 24.97
N GLU A 232 -53.89 8.34 24.00
CA GLU A 232 -55.22 7.74 24.12
C GLU A 232 -55.14 6.22 24.31
N ASP A 233 -54.27 5.54 23.58
CA ASP A 233 -54.07 4.08 23.69
C ASP A 233 -53.52 3.72 25.08
N LYS A 234 -52.55 4.49 25.60
CA LYS A 234 -52.07 4.35 26.97
C LYS A 234 -53.18 4.57 28.00
N LEU A 235 -54.02 5.59 27.81
CA LEU A 235 -55.11 5.89 28.75
C LEU A 235 -56.21 4.81 28.71
N LYS A 236 -56.53 4.28 27.53
CA LYS A 236 -57.46 3.16 27.37
C LYS A 236 -56.92 1.90 28.05
N GLU A 237 -55.63 1.62 27.93
CA GLU A 237 -55.02 0.45 28.58
C GLU A 237 -55.09 0.58 30.11
N LEU A 238 -54.76 1.75 30.66
CA LEU A 238 -54.91 2.01 32.11
C LEU A 238 -56.37 1.85 32.57
N ARG A 239 -57.33 2.36 31.79
CA ARG A 239 -58.76 2.20 32.09
C ARG A 239 -59.17 0.73 32.07
N ARG A 240 -58.72 -0.06 31.10
CA ARG A 240 -58.98 -1.50 31.04
C ARG A 240 -58.44 -2.23 32.26
N ILE A 241 -57.20 -1.94 32.65
CA ILE A 241 -56.59 -2.52 33.87
C ILE A 241 -57.42 -2.16 35.11
N GLN A 242 -57.91 -0.92 35.20
CA GLN A 242 -58.73 -0.48 36.33
C GLN A 242 -60.12 -1.15 36.34
N GLU A 243 -60.77 -1.26 35.19
CA GLU A 243 -62.04 -1.95 35.02
C GLU A 243 -61.93 -3.44 35.35
N GLU A 244 -60.86 -4.11 34.93
CA GLU A 244 -60.59 -5.52 35.26
C GLU A 244 -60.39 -5.72 36.77
N ARG A 245 -59.62 -4.83 37.43
CA ARG A 245 -59.44 -4.87 38.89
C ARG A 245 -60.77 -4.69 39.61
N LEU A 246 -61.61 -3.75 39.17
CA LEU A 246 -62.92 -3.50 39.75
C LEU A 246 -63.84 -4.71 39.56
N LYS A 247 -63.84 -5.31 38.37
CA LYS A 247 -64.62 -6.51 38.05
C LYS A 247 -64.25 -7.69 38.94
N LEU A 248 -62.95 -7.97 39.10
CA LEU A 248 -62.45 -9.03 39.99
C LEU A 248 -62.81 -8.77 41.46
N ALA A 249 -62.75 -7.52 41.91
CA ALA A 249 -63.16 -7.15 43.27
C ALA A 249 -64.66 -7.36 43.50
N LEU A 250 -65.50 -6.99 42.53
CA LEU A 250 -66.95 -7.22 42.57
C LEU A 250 -67.28 -8.71 42.55
N GLU A 251 -66.67 -9.49 41.66
CA GLU A 251 -66.84 -10.96 41.60
C GLU A 251 -66.44 -11.60 42.93
N ARG A 252 -65.34 -11.14 43.56
CA ARG A 252 -64.92 -11.60 44.89
C ARG A 252 -65.89 -11.23 46.01
N ALA A 253 -66.55 -10.07 45.90
CA ALA A 253 -67.54 -9.60 46.88
C ALA A 253 -68.88 -10.34 46.75
N ILE A 254 -69.28 -10.70 45.52
CA ILE A 254 -70.51 -11.45 45.23
C ILE A 254 -70.33 -12.96 45.48
N ALA A 255 -69.11 -13.49 45.36
CA ALA A 255 -68.81 -14.89 45.60
C ALA A 255 -69.29 -15.33 47.00
N GLU A 256 -70.00 -16.45 47.05
CA GLU A 256 -70.54 -16.97 48.31
C GLU A 256 -69.41 -17.17 49.34
N PRO A 257 -69.61 -16.75 50.60
CA PRO A 257 -68.63 -16.95 51.66
C PRO A 257 -68.23 -18.43 51.75
N LYS A 258 -66.94 -18.71 51.60
CA LYS A 258 -66.43 -20.09 51.68
C LYS A 258 -66.84 -20.71 53.01
N LYS A 259 -67.66 -21.76 52.94
CA LYS A 259 -68.04 -22.57 54.10
C LYS A 259 -66.78 -23.23 54.66
N ARG A 260 -66.47 -22.98 55.93
CA ARG A 260 -65.30 -23.57 56.59
C ARG A 260 -65.58 -25.06 56.83
N MET A 261 -64.90 -25.92 56.08
CA MET A 261 -64.90 -27.37 56.33
C MET A 261 -63.69 -27.69 57.23
N GLY A 262 -63.92 -28.29 58.40
CA GLY A 262 -62.86 -28.70 59.35
C GLY A 262 -63.07 -28.24 60.80
N ARG A 263 -62.07 -28.47 61.66
CA ARG A 263 -62.12 -28.09 63.09
C ARG A 263 -62.18 -26.56 63.25
N LYS A 264 -63.01 -26.09 64.18
CA LYS A 264 -63.18 -24.67 64.50
C LYS A 264 -61.86 -24.06 64.96
N LEU A 265 -61.48 -22.90 64.41
CA LEU A 265 -60.29 -22.16 64.81
C LEU A 265 -60.43 -21.79 66.30
N VAL A 266 -59.52 -22.30 67.13
CA VAL A 266 -59.44 -21.90 68.54
C VAL A 266 -58.66 -20.58 68.58
N TYR A 267 -59.31 -19.53 69.06
CA TYR A 267 -58.64 -18.25 69.29
C TYR A 267 -57.53 -18.46 70.32
N ARG A 268 -56.31 -18.06 69.96
CA ARG A 268 -55.25 -17.85 70.95
C ARG A 268 -55.53 -16.54 71.70
N SER A 269 -54.94 -16.38 72.88
CA SER A 269 -55.05 -15.17 73.70
C SER A 269 -54.93 -13.90 72.86
N GLN A 270 -55.79 -12.91 73.11
CA GLN A 270 -55.76 -11.64 72.39
C GLN A 270 -54.40 -10.95 72.61
N PRO A 271 -53.72 -10.49 71.54
CA PRO A 271 -52.51 -9.68 71.70
C PRO A 271 -52.84 -8.40 72.49
N PRO A 272 -51.92 -7.92 73.34
CA PRO A 272 -52.14 -6.73 74.16
C PRO A 272 -52.54 -5.54 73.28
N THR A 273 -53.59 -4.84 73.67
CA THR A 273 -54.03 -3.62 72.98
C THR A 273 -53.00 -2.52 73.23
N THR A 274 -52.24 -2.16 72.20
CA THR A 274 -51.48 -0.91 72.22
C THR A 274 -52.48 0.24 72.17
N LYS A 275 -52.56 0.99 73.28
CA LYS A 275 -53.31 2.25 73.33
C LYS A 275 -52.62 3.23 72.37
N HIS A 276 -53.07 3.29 71.13
CA HIS A 276 -52.85 4.48 70.32
C HIS A 276 -53.84 5.53 70.81
N GLU A 277 -53.32 6.63 71.34
CA GLU A 277 -54.09 7.83 71.61
C GLU A 277 -54.91 8.17 70.38
N ALA A 278 -56.19 8.50 70.59
CA ALA A 278 -57.08 8.93 69.54
C ALA A 278 -56.49 10.17 68.88
N ALA A 279 -55.88 10.00 67.70
CA ALA A 279 -55.58 11.11 66.83
C ALA A 279 -56.91 11.79 66.52
N GLN A 280 -57.02 13.03 66.98
CA GLN A 280 -58.14 13.92 66.71
C GLN A 280 -58.42 13.91 65.21
N ALA A 281 -59.70 13.88 64.84
CA ALA A 281 -60.13 14.04 63.47
C ALA A 281 -59.67 15.41 62.97
N ALA A 282 -58.55 15.43 62.25
CA ALA A 282 -58.13 16.58 61.47
C ALA A 282 -59.08 16.71 60.28
N ASP A 283 -59.65 17.91 60.17
CA ASP A 283 -60.57 18.37 59.13
C ASP A 283 -60.02 18.05 57.72
N ALA A 284 -60.85 17.46 56.86
CA ALA A 284 -60.48 17.01 55.52
C ALA A 284 -60.53 18.15 54.48
N THR A 285 -60.08 19.35 54.85
CA THR A 285 -60.18 20.57 54.01
C THR A 285 -58.84 21.24 53.71
N THR A 286 -57.70 20.63 54.09
CA THR A 286 -56.35 21.10 53.73
C THR A 286 -55.53 20.05 52.97
N ARG A 287 -56.14 19.39 51.98
CA ARG A 287 -55.38 18.68 50.93
C ARG A 287 -55.26 19.59 49.70
N SER A 288 -54.61 20.74 49.90
CA SER A 288 -54.26 21.68 48.84
C SER A 288 -52.92 21.29 48.20
N GLU A 289 -52.98 20.98 46.91
CA GLU A 289 -52.01 21.30 45.85
C GLU A 289 -50.61 20.66 45.82
N ASP A 290 -50.10 20.01 46.87
CA ASP A 290 -48.71 19.52 46.85
C ASP A 290 -48.47 18.09 46.28
N ASP A 291 -49.51 17.30 46.02
CA ASP A 291 -49.35 15.93 45.48
C ASP A 291 -49.12 15.90 43.94
N TYR A 292 -48.94 17.06 43.28
CA TYR A 292 -48.81 17.14 41.82
C TYR A 292 -47.36 17.08 41.29
N TYR A 293 -46.35 17.04 42.16
CA TYR A 293 -44.93 17.18 41.75
C TYR A 293 -44.10 15.89 41.73
N PHE A 294 -44.68 14.72 42.03
CA PHE A 294 -43.96 13.44 42.00
C PHE A 294 -44.74 12.34 41.27
N THR A 295 -44.94 12.51 39.96
CA THR A 295 -45.21 11.42 39.01
C THR A 295 -44.57 11.69 37.66
#